data_AF-A0A453JBI2-F1
#
_entry.id   AF-A0A453JBI2-F1
#
_cell.length_a   1.000
_cell.length_b   1.000
_cell.length_c   1.000
_cell.angle_alpha   90.00
_cell.angle_beta   90.00
_cell.angle_gamma   90.00
#
_symmetry.space_group_name_H-M   'P 1'
#
loop_
_entity.id
_entity.type
_entity.pdbx_description
1 polymer ?
#
loop_
_entity_poly.entity_id
_entity_poly.type
_entity_poly.pdbx_seq_one_letter_code
_entity_poly.pdbx_strand_id
1 'polypeptide(L)'
;MSLKSNQDEPDENKAMRVGVPSEDGVVEDDVRAENYNTSAIEFLRRLPGVTDSNYRAVMDGCNSLAELALLPVERLAELMGSQKGARTLKEFLDAKCPSMIS
;
A
#
# COMPACT_ATOMS: atom_id res chain seq x y z
N MET A 1 5.84 -49.91 11.47
CA MET A 1 5.69 -50.36 10.07
C MET A 1 4.21 -50.11 9.73
N SER A 2 3.82 -49.35 8.73
CA SER A 2 4.36 -49.23 7.37
C SER A 2 4.06 -47.87 6.76
N LEU A 3 4.98 -47.42 5.90
CA LEU A 3 4.88 -46.24 5.04
C LEU A 3 3.94 -46.46 3.85
N LYS A 4 3.24 -45.37 3.46
CA LYS A 4 2.84 -44.97 2.08
C LYS A 4 1.76 -45.77 1.34
N SER A 5 0.67 -45.10 0.97
CA SER A 5 0.02 -45.23 -0.36
C SER A 5 -0.96 -44.08 -0.65
N ASN A 6 -0.70 -43.35 -1.75
CA ASN A 6 -1.57 -42.41 -2.47
C ASN A 6 -1.81 -41.00 -1.87
N GLN A 7 -0.78 -40.18 -1.78
CA GLN A 7 -0.95 -38.74 -2.02
C GLN A 7 0.01 -38.40 -3.17
N ASP A 8 -0.56 -37.96 -4.29
CA ASP A 8 0.17 -37.30 -5.37
C ASP A 8 1.14 -36.28 -4.75
N GLU A 9 2.37 -36.20 -5.26
CA GLU A 9 3.31 -35.17 -4.82
C GLU A 9 2.63 -33.81 -4.90
N PRO A 10 2.58 -33.00 -3.82
CA PRO A 10 2.04 -31.66 -3.90
C PRO A 10 2.96 -30.86 -4.82
N ASP A 11 2.51 -30.71 -6.07
CA ASP A 11 3.14 -29.94 -7.13
C ASP A 11 3.65 -28.60 -6.58
N GLU A 12 4.96 -28.37 -6.67
CA GLU A 12 5.67 -27.23 -6.09
C GLU A 12 5.08 -25.89 -6.58
N ASN A 13 4.46 -25.86 -7.75
CA ASN A 13 3.79 -24.66 -8.28
C ASN A 13 2.54 -24.24 -7.48
N LYS A 14 1.90 -25.14 -6.73
CA LYS A 14 0.74 -24.79 -5.91
C LYS A 14 1.12 -24.13 -4.60
N ALA A 15 2.29 -24.44 -4.03
CA ALA A 15 2.71 -23.93 -2.73
C ALA A 15 3.03 -22.41 -2.76
N MET A 16 3.49 -21.89 -3.90
CA MET A 16 3.75 -20.45 -4.05
C MET A 16 2.46 -19.61 -4.15
N ARG A 17 1.29 -20.25 -4.32
CA ARG A 17 -0.02 -19.58 -4.42
C ARG A 17 -0.83 -19.61 -3.12
N VAL A 18 -0.24 -20.07 -2.01
CA VAL A 18 -0.91 -20.24 -0.70
C VAL A 18 -0.23 -19.42 0.40
N GLY A 19 0.41 -18.30 0.04
CA GLY A 19 0.93 -17.32 0.98
C GLY A 19 -0.08 -16.20 1.21
N VAL A 20 -0.85 -16.34 2.29
CA VAL A 20 -1.75 -15.33 2.92
C VAL A 20 -3.22 -15.36 2.43
N PRO A 21 -4.17 -15.63 3.35
CA PRO A 21 -5.60 -15.49 3.08
C PRO A 21 -5.92 -14.03 2.74
N SER A 22 -6.65 -13.84 1.66
CA SER A 22 -7.28 -12.57 1.32
C SER A 22 -8.19 -12.11 2.46
N GLU A 23 -7.84 -10.99 3.09
CA GLU A 23 -8.76 -10.17 3.87
C GLU A 23 -8.79 -8.74 3.29
N ASP A 24 -8.79 -8.64 1.96
CA ASP A 24 -9.59 -7.70 1.18
C ASP A 24 -9.43 -8.10 -0.29
N GLY A 25 -10.52 -8.07 -1.07
CA GLY A 25 -10.65 -8.76 -2.34
C GLY A 25 -9.48 -8.57 -3.31
N VAL A 26 -9.09 -9.68 -3.95
CA VAL A 26 -8.30 -9.64 -5.18
C VAL A 26 -9.08 -8.78 -6.17
N VAL A 27 -8.65 -7.55 -6.39
CA VAL A 27 -9.13 -6.73 -7.49
C VAL A 27 -8.59 -7.37 -8.76
N GLU A 28 -9.43 -8.12 -9.45
CA GLU A 28 -9.14 -8.86 -10.69
C GLU A 28 -8.74 -7.96 -11.89
N ASP A 29 -8.41 -6.68 -11.66
CA ASP A 29 -7.98 -5.69 -12.66
C ASP A 29 -6.60 -5.10 -12.31
N ASP A 30 -5.71 -5.88 -11.70
CA ASP A 30 -4.42 -5.42 -11.19
C ASP A 30 -3.22 -5.78 -12.06
N VAL A 31 -3.39 -5.71 -13.39
CA VAL A 31 -2.25 -5.68 -14.34
C VAL A 31 -1.29 -4.52 -14.03
N ARG A 32 -1.71 -3.57 -13.17
CA ARG A 32 -0.95 -2.41 -12.73
C ARG A 32 -0.20 -2.60 -11.40
N ALA A 33 -0.59 -3.56 -10.54
CA ALA A 33 0.18 -3.90 -9.34
C ALA A 33 1.54 -4.50 -9.69
N GLU A 34 1.67 -5.14 -10.84
CA GLU A 34 2.96 -5.62 -11.34
C GLU A 34 3.94 -4.46 -11.66
N ASN A 35 3.43 -3.24 -11.85
CA ASN A 35 4.24 -2.05 -12.14
C ASN A 35 4.53 -1.16 -10.92
N TYR A 36 3.84 -1.37 -9.79
CA TYR A 36 4.08 -0.60 -8.58
C TYR A 36 4.85 -1.44 -7.57
N ASN A 37 6.01 -0.91 -7.16
CA ASN A 37 6.83 -1.54 -6.14
C ASN A 37 6.00 -1.70 -4.86
N THR A 38 5.84 -2.94 -4.39
CA THR A 38 5.14 -3.27 -3.13
C THR A 38 5.65 -2.43 -1.95
N SER A 39 6.96 -2.11 -1.93
CA SER A 39 7.56 -1.24 -0.91
C SER A 39 7.01 0.19 -0.93
N ALA A 40 6.68 0.74 -2.11
CA ALA A 40 6.10 2.08 -2.21
C ALA A 40 4.66 2.11 -1.70
N ILE A 41 3.88 1.06 -1.99
CA ILE A 41 2.51 0.91 -1.47
C ILE A 41 2.53 0.80 0.05
N GLU A 42 3.38 -0.07 0.59
CA GLU A 42 3.49 -0.29 2.02
C GLU A 42 3.99 0.98 2.74
N PHE A 43 4.90 1.73 2.12
CA PHE A 43 5.34 3.04 2.62
C PHE A 43 4.18 4.03 2.68
N LEU A 44 3.37 4.15 1.62
CA LEU A 44 2.20 5.04 1.61
C LEU A 44 1.20 4.67 2.70
N ARG A 45 0.90 3.37 2.88
CA ARG A 45 -0.01 2.90 3.94
C ARG A 45 0.48 3.17 5.36
N ARG A 46 1.79 3.38 5.55
CA ARG A 46 2.38 3.79 6.83
C ARG A 46 2.25 5.29 7.11
N LEU A 47 1.89 6.10 6.11
CA LEU A 47 1.72 7.54 6.30
C LEU A 47 0.41 7.84 7.04
N PRO A 48 0.42 8.80 7.96
CA PRO A 48 -0.76 9.11 8.74
C PRO A 48 -1.85 9.71 7.84
N GLY A 49 -3.08 9.20 7.99
CA GLY A 49 -4.23 9.60 7.17
C GLY A 49 -4.41 8.78 5.88
N VAL A 50 -3.39 8.02 5.45
CA VAL A 50 -3.51 7.06 4.35
C VAL A 50 -4.13 5.76 4.87
N THR A 51 -5.03 5.17 4.08
CA THR A 51 -5.79 3.96 4.41
C THR A 51 -5.80 3.01 3.22
N ASP A 52 -6.16 1.75 3.46
CA ASP A 52 -6.37 0.75 2.40
C ASP A 52 -7.42 1.17 1.37
N SER A 53 -8.36 2.03 1.76
CA SER A 53 -9.39 2.57 0.87
C SER A 53 -8.94 3.75 0.01
N ASN A 54 -7.84 4.45 0.36
CA ASN A 54 -7.46 5.69 -0.33
C ASN A 54 -6.04 5.69 -0.93
N TYR A 55 -5.15 4.77 -0.53
CA TYR A 55 -3.76 4.75 -1.01
C TYR A 55 -3.68 4.69 -2.55
N ARG A 56 -4.63 4.00 -3.18
CA ARG A 56 -4.68 3.83 -4.63
C ARG A 56 -5.04 5.11 -5.36
N ALA A 57 -6.02 5.85 -4.86
CA ALA A 57 -6.38 7.17 -5.38
C ALA A 57 -5.23 8.17 -5.20
N VAL A 58 -4.49 8.08 -4.08
CA VAL A 58 -3.29 8.89 -3.85
C VAL A 58 -2.18 8.57 -4.86
N MET A 59 -1.93 7.28 -5.14
CA MET A 59 -0.96 6.84 -6.15
C MET A 59 -1.35 7.24 -7.58
N ASP A 60 -2.64 7.21 -7.89
CA ASP A 60 -3.14 7.67 -9.19
C ASP A 60 -3.07 9.21 -9.33
N GLY A 61 -3.17 9.92 -8.21
CA GLY A 61 -3.13 11.38 -8.16
C GLY A 61 -1.73 11.99 -8.12
N CYS A 62 -0.68 11.19 -7.85
CA CYS A 62 0.71 11.66 -7.70
C CYS A 62 1.69 10.71 -8.37
N ASN A 63 2.58 11.22 -9.22
CA ASN A 63 3.61 10.43 -9.89
C ASN A 63 4.82 10.14 -8.98
N SER A 64 4.94 10.87 -7.87
CA SER A 64 6.06 10.73 -6.93
C SER A 64 5.70 11.19 -5.51
N LEU A 65 6.50 10.77 -4.52
CA LEU A 65 6.39 11.25 -3.14
C LEU A 65 6.70 12.75 -3.01
N ALA A 66 7.57 13.29 -3.88
CA ALA A 66 7.86 14.72 -3.90
C ALA A 66 6.63 15.53 -4.34
N GLU A 67 5.91 15.04 -5.35
CA GLU A 67 4.66 15.64 -5.79
C GLU A 67 3.60 15.57 -4.67
N LEU A 68 3.46 14.41 -4.03
CA LEU A 68 2.57 14.22 -2.88
C LEU A 68 2.81 15.26 -1.77
N ALA A 69 4.08 15.54 -1.44
CA ALA A 69 4.46 16.51 -0.41
C ALA A 69 4.11 17.96 -0.76
N LEU A 70 4.15 18.30 -2.04
CA LEU A 70 3.89 19.65 -2.54
C LEU A 70 2.41 19.93 -2.81
N LEU A 71 1.54 18.91 -2.77
CA LEU A 71 0.12 19.10 -3.00
C LEU A 71 -0.53 19.98 -1.92
N PRO A 72 -1.47 20.86 -2.32
CA PRO A 72 -2.30 21.59 -1.37
C PRO A 72 -3.26 20.64 -0.65
N VAL A 73 -3.66 21.00 0.58
CA VAL A 73 -4.49 20.14 1.43
C VAL A 73 -5.85 19.83 0.80
N GLU A 74 -6.38 20.77 0.01
CA GLU A 74 -7.64 20.60 -0.72
C GLU A 74 -7.52 19.46 -1.73
N ARG A 75 -6.41 19.40 -2.48
CA ARG A 75 -6.19 18.34 -3.45
C ARG A 75 -5.94 17.00 -2.78
N LEU A 76 -5.20 16.98 -1.67
CA LEU A 76 -5.04 15.78 -0.86
C LEU A 76 -6.40 15.27 -0.35
N ALA A 77 -7.30 16.17 0.06
CA ALA A 77 -8.61 15.78 0.56
C ALA A 77 -9.53 15.23 -0.54
N GLU A 78 -9.44 15.75 -1.76
CA GLU A 78 -10.11 15.18 -2.93
C GLU A 78 -9.61 13.76 -3.23
N LEU A 79 -8.29 13.56 -3.30
CA LEU A 79 -7.68 12.26 -3.57
C LEU A 79 -7.98 11.24 -2.48
N MET A 80 -7.93 11.68 -1.22
CA MET A 80 -8.10 10.79 -0.06
C MET A 80 -9.57 10.57 0.32
N GLY A 81 -10.49 11.34 -0.25
CA GLY A 81 -11.91 11.35 0.15
C GLY A 81 -12.14 11.76 1.61
N SER A 82 -11.16 12.41 2.24
CA SER A 82 -11.17 12.72 3.68
C SER A 82 -10.38 13.99 3.99
N GLN A 83 -11.09 15.04 4.42
CA GLN A 83 -10.49 16.28 4.89
C GLN A 83 -9.60 16.07 6.12
N LYS A 84 -10.04 15.21 7.05
CA LYS A 84 -9.27 14.89 8.26
C LYS A 84 -7.99 14.13 7.90
N GLY A 85 -8.09 13.14 7.00
CA GLY A 85 -6.94 12.36 6.53
C GLY A 85 -5.91 13.25 5.84
N ALA A 86 -6.36 14.09 4.92
CA ALA A 86 -5.50 15.03 4.18
C ALA A 86 -4.78 16.02 5.07
N ARG A 87 -5.48 16.60 6.06
CA ARG A 87 -4.84 17.50 7.02
C ARG A 87 -3.79 16.79 7.87
N THR A 88 -4.10 15.59 8.35
CA THR A 88 -3.16 14.78 9.15
C THR A 88 -1.90 14.47 8.34
N LEU A 89 -2.06 14.06 7.07
CA LEU A 89 -0.95 13.78 6.17
C LEU A 89 -0.12 15.05 5.90
N LYS A 90 -0.77 16.18 5.61
CA LYS A 90 -0.10 17.44 5.30
C LYS A 90 0.67 17.99 6.49
N GLU A 91 0.09 17.95 7.69
CA GLU A 91 0.76 18.34 8.93
C GLU A 91 1.99 17.47 9.20
N PHE A 92 1.94 16.17 8.90
CA PHE A 92 3.09 15.27 9.01
C PHE A 92 4.20 15.61 8.00
N LEU A 93 3.83 15.89 6.74
CA LEU A 93 4.80 16.21 5.67
C LEU A 93 5.46 17.58 5.86
N ASP A 94 4.72 18.55 6.39
CA ASP A 94 5.21 19.90 6.66
C ASP A 94 5.87 20.02 8.05
N ALA A 95 5.81 18.96 8.87
CA ALA A 95 6.45 18.96 10.18
C ALA A 95 7.96 19.17 10.02
N LYS A 96 8.53 20.06 10.83
CA LYS A 96 9.97 20.22 10.89
C LYS A 96 10.56 18.90 11.36
N CYS A 97 11.43 18.30 10.54
CA CYS A 97 12.27 17.22 11.02
C CYS A 97 13.04 17.73 12.23
N PRO A 98 12.86 17.14 13.43
CA PRO A 98 13.78 17.41 14.52
C PRO A 98 15.12 16.91 14.02
N SER A 99 15.97 17.84 13.57
CA SER A 99 17.35 17.53 13.25
C SER A 99 17.89 16.75 14.43
N MET A 100 18.39 15.53 14.20
CA MET A 100 19.15 14.80 15.21
C MET A 100 20.37 15.65 15.53
N ILE A 101 20.22 16.55 16.49
CA ILE A 101 21.30 17.07 17.30
C ILE A 101 21.57 15.98 18.33
N SER A 102 22.45 15.05 17.96
CA SER A 102 23.40 14.42 18.87
C SER A 102 24.65 14.03 18.10
#